data_AF-A0AA42BR05-F1
#
_entry.id   AF-A0AA42BR05-F1
#
_cell.length_a   1.000
_cell.length_b   1.000
_cell.length_c   1.000
_cell.angle_alpha   90.00
_cell.angle_beta   90.00
_cell.angle_gamma   90.00
#
_symmetry.space_group_name_H-M   'P 1'
#
loop_
_entity.id
_entity.type
_entity.pdbx_description
1 polymer ?
#
loop_
_entity_poly.entity_id
_entity_poly.type
_entity_poly.pdbx_seq_one_letter_code
_entity_poly.pdbx_strand_id
1 'polypeptide(L)' 'VHDITFHTFVHENVKTFMQGFRYDAHPMGMLMASVGALSTFYPDARNIGDDDNRQMQIIRMIAKMPTLG' A
#
# COMPACT_ATOMS: atom_id res chain seq x y z
N VAL A 1 -15.22 1.98 10.54
CA VAL A 1 -14.08 1.64 11.45
C VAL A 1 -13.64 0.19 11.25
N HIS A 2 -14.56 -0.78 11.13
CA HIS A 2 -14.23 -2.19 10.88
C HIS A 2 -13.55 -2.48 9.53
N ASP A 3 -13.89 -1.78 8.43
CA ASP A 3 -13.26 -2.03 7.11
C ASP A 3 -11.75 -1.70 7.04
N ILE A 4 -11.31 -0.78 7.91
CA ILE A 4 -9.91 -0.36 8.00
C ILE A 4 -9.09 -1.46 8.67
N THR A 5 -9.65 -2.15 9.66
CA THR A 5 -8.96 -3.18 10.45
C THR A 5 -8.70 -4.46 9.66
N PHE A 6 -9.54 -4.78 8.65
CA PHE A 6 -9.34 -5.95 7.79
C PHE A 6 -8.33 -5.73 6.65
N HIS A 7 -8.07 -4.47 6.28
CA HIS A 7 -7.17 -4.12 5.18
C HIS A 7 -5.77 -3.67 5.63
N THR A 8 -5.45 -3.75 6.92
CA THR A 8 -4.11 -3.49 7.47
C THR A 8 -3.09 -4.56 7.08
N PHE A 9 -3.52 -5.79 6.79
CA PHE A 9 -2.60 -6.86 6.41
C PHE A 9 -1.90 -6.54 5.07
N VAL A 10 -0.58 -6.49 5.12
CA VAL A 10 0.29 -6.28 3.97
C VAL A 10 0.84 -7.64 3.53
N HIS A 11 0.92 -7.86 2.22
CA HIS A 11 1.48 -9.09 1.66
C HIS A 11 2.96 -9.24 2.06
N GLU A 12 3.43 -10.46 2.39
CA GLU A 12 4.82 -10.68 2.82
C GLU A 12 5.86 -10.19 1.83
N ASN A 13 5.57 -10.26 0.52
CA ASN A 13 6.38 -9.69 -0.54
C ASN A 13 6.70 -8.19 -0.38
N VAL A 14 5.81 -7.41 0.26
CA VAL A 14 6.07 -6.00 0.57
C VAL A 14 7.12 -5.87 1.68
N LYS A 15 7.13 -6.78 2.66
CA LYS A 15 8.17 -6.84 3.70
C LYS A 15 9.53 -7.12 3.08
N THR A 16 9.61 -8.07 2.14
CA THR A 16 10.84 -8.37 1.40
C THR A 16 11.29 -7.18 0.53
N PHE A 17 10.34 -6.48 -0.10
CA PHE A 17 10.62 -5.25 -0.84
C PHE A 17 11.20 -4.15 0.05
N MET A 18 10.63 -3.93 1.24
CA MET A 18 11.13 -2.96 2.21
C MET A 18 12.52 -3.34 2.75
N GLN A 19 12.81 -4.63 2.90
CA GLN A 19 14.14 -5.13 3.28
C GLN A 19 15.20 -4.99 2.17
N GLY A 20 14.77 -4.74 0.93
CA GLY A 20 15.68 -4.48 -0.20
C GLY A 20 16.25 -3.07 -0.23
N PHE A 21 15.71 -2.13 0.57
CA PHE A 21 16.29 -0.80 0.69
C PHE A 21 17.60 -0.85 1.48
N ARG A 22 18.53 0.06 1.14
CA ARG A 22 19.71 0.26 1.96
C ARG A 22 19.30 0.70 3.37
N TYR A 23 20.07 0.28 4.37
CA TYR A 23 19.81 0.62 5.77
C TYR A 23 19.83 2.14 6.05
N ASP A 24 20.45 2.94 5.17
CA ASP A 24 20.56 4.40 5.24
C ASP A 24 19.55 5.13 4.36
N ALA A 25 18.61 4.42 3.74
CA ALA A 25 17.58 5.03 2.91
C ALA A 25 16.68 5.95 3.77
N HIS A 26 16.39 7.13 3.24
CA HIS A 26 15.55 8.09 3.93
C HIS A 26 14.13 7.49 4.13
N PRO A 27 13.54 7.55 5.35
CA PRO A 27 12.24 6.94 5.64
C PRO A 27 11.14 7.34 4.66
N MET A 28 11.09 8.62 4.27
CA MET A 28 10.13 9.10 3.26
C MET A 28 10.34 8.49 1.88
N GLY A 29 11.59 8.19 1.48
CA GLY A 29 11.89 7.55 0.20
C GLY A 29 11.43 6.09 0.17
N MET A 30 11.66 5.36 1.27
CA MET A 30 11.16 3.99 1.46
C MET A 30 9.63 3.97 1.46
N LEU A 31 8.98 4.94 2.11
CA LEU A 31 7.53 5.08 2.12
C LEU A 31 6.97 5.35 0.72
N MET A 32 7.51 6.31 -0.03
CA MET A 32 7.05 6.60 -1.40
C MET A 32 7.22 5.40 -2.33
N ALA A 33 8.35 4.71 -2.25
CA ALA A 33 8.60 3.53 -3.06
C ALA A 33 7.67 2.37 -2.68
N SER A 34 7.37 2.19 -1.39
CA SER A 34 6.44 1.16 -0.91
C SER A 34 4.99 1.44 -1.36
N VAL A 35 4.55 2.70 -1.33
CA VAL A 35 3.25 3.11 -1.88
C VAL A 35 3.19 2.88 -3.39
N GLY A 36 4.28 3.17 -4.12
CA GLY A 36 4.38 2.87 -5.55
C GLY A 36 4.30 1.37 -5.83
N ALA A 37 4.98 0.55 -5.03
CA ALA A 37 4.95 -0.90 -5.16
C ALA A 37 3.55 -1.49 -4.91
N LEU A 38 2.73 -0.91 -4.04
CA LEU A 38 1.34 -1.36 -3.84
C LEU A 38 0.52 -1.38 -5.14
N SER A 39 0.83 -0.51 -6.10
CA SER A 39 0.14 -0.48 -7.41
C SER A 39 0.31 -1.79 -8.22
N THR A 40 1.41 -2.52 -8.01
CA THR A 40 1.65 -3.81 -8.70
C THR A 40 0.91 -4.96 -8.03
N PHE A 41 0.56 -4.83 -6.75
CA PHE A 41 -0.22 -5.83 -6.00
C PHE A 41 -1.73 -5.69 -6.19
N TYR A 42 -2.21 -4.57 -6.75
CA TYR A 42 -3.63 -4.29 -6.97
C TYR A 42 -3.89 -3.90 -8.43
N PRO A 43 -3.83 -4.85 -9.39
CA PRO A 43 -4.09 -4.56 -10.81
C PRO A 43 -5.49 -3.98 -11.06
N ASP A 44 -6.46 -4.33 -10.20
CA ASP A 44 -7.83 -3.80 -10.24
C ASP A 44 -7.89 -2.29 -10.00
N ALA A 45 -6.89 -1.71 -9.33
CA ALA A 45 -6.82 -0.26 -9.07
C ALA A 45 -6.67 0.57 -10.36
N ARG A 46 -6.35 -0.06 -11.50
CA ARG A 46 -6.31 0.60 -12.82
C ARG A 46 -7.70 0.96 -13.34
N ASN A 47 -8.77 0.32 -12.86
CA ASN A 47 -10.12 0.61 -13.30
C ASN A 47 -10.74 1.79 -12.53
N ILE A 48 -10.45 3.01 -13.01
CA ILE A 48 -10.88 4.28 -12.38
C ILE A 48 -12.35 4.60 -12.71
N GLY A 49 -12.92 3.96 -13.73
CA GLY A 49 -14.31 4.17 -14.16
C GLY A 49 -15.36 3.51 -13.26
N ASP A 50 -14.93 2.70 -12.29
CA ASP A 50 -15.78 2.07 -11.30
C ASP A 50 -15.67 2.83 -9.97
N ASP A 51 -16.77 3.47 -9.57
CA ASP A 51 -16.86 4.29 -8.36
C ASP A 51 -16.65 3.47 -7.08
N ASP A 52 -17.13 2.23 -7.03
CA ASP A 52 -17.03 1.35 -5.87
C ASP A 52 -15.58 0.86 -5.71
N ASN A 53 -14.94 0.49 -6.82
CA ASN A 53 -13.52 0.12 -6.82
C ASN A 53 -12.64 1.30 -6.39
N ARG A 54 -12.91 2.51 -6.89
CA ARG A 54 -12.18 3.72 -6.49
C ARG A 54 -12.29 3.96 -4.98
N GLN A 55 -13.49 3.85 -4.42
CA GLN A 55 -13.71 4.02 -2.99
C GLN A 55 -12.97 2.95 -2.18
N MET A 56 -12.95 1.70 -2.64
CA MET A 56 -12.21 0.61 -2.02
C MET A 56 -10.69 0.85 -2.03
N GLN A 57 -10.12 1.34 -3.15
CA GLN A 57 -8.69 1.64 -3.22
C GLN A 57 -8.29 2.82 -2.31
N ILE A 58 -9.16 3.83 -2.17
CA ILE A 58 -8.93 4.95 -1.24
C ILE A 58 -8.88 4.43 0.21
N ILE A 59 -9.82 3.56 0.58
CA ILE A 59 -9.86 2.94 1.92
C ILE A 59 -8.59 2.11 2.16
N ARG A 60 -8.15 1.32 1.18
CA ARG A 60 -6.91 0.52 1.26
C ARG A 60 -5.66 1.38 1.41
N MET A 61 -5.56 2.49 0.69
CA MET A 61 -4.46 3.45 0.82
C MET A 61 -4.36 4.00 2.24
N ILE A 62 -5.49 4.49 2.79
CA ILE A 62 -5.53 5.06 4.15
C ILE A 62 -5.26 3.97 5.20
N ALA A 63 -5.81 2.77 5.03
CA ALA A 63 -5.62 1.66 5.96
C ALA A 63 -4.18 1.13 6.00
N LYS A 64 -3.42 1.25 4.90
CA LYS A 64 -2.05 0.73 4.78
C LYS A 64 -0.96 1.75 5.08
N MET A 65 -1.27 3.05 5.11
CA MET A 65 -0.31 4.09 5.52
C MET A 65 0.33 3.84 6.89
N PRO A 66 -0.42 3.47 7.96
CA PRO A 66 0.16 3.24 9.29
C PRO A 66 1.05 2.00 9.37
N THR A 67 0.88 1.04 8.46
CA THR A 67 1.67 -0.21 8.42
C THR A 67 2.93 -0.12 7.56
N LEU A 68 3.08 0.93 6.75
CA LEU A 68 4.22 1.16 5.86
C LEU A 68 5.21 2.23 6.38
N GLY A 69 4.79 3.01 7.37
CA GLY A 69 5.60 4.06 8.02
C GLY A 69 6.32 3.57 9.27
#